data_AF-A0A3B8VCK9-F1
#
_entry.id   AF-A0A3B8VCK9-F1
#
_cell.length_a   1.000
_cell.length_b   1.000
_cell.length_c   1.000
_cell.angle_alpha   90.00
_cell.angle_beta   90.00
_cell.angle_gamma   90.00
#
_symmetry.space_group_name_H-M   'P 1'
#
loop_
_entity.id
_entity.type
_entity.pdbx_description
1 polymer ?
#
loop_
_entity_poly.entity_id
_entity_poly.type
_entity_poly.pdbx_seq_one_letter_code
_entity_poly.pdbx_strand_id
1 'polypeptide(L)'
;MKKVVWLASYPKSGNTWMRTFLWAFQNKGPLNLNRMNTGGIFSSKSVIENSLDLNSDFLYQHEIEEFQTTAHDYVFENLTKPRFVKIHDAYIFSRWTSKPIVPLKSNHLVIYIVRNPLDVTPSFANHSSTDNATIIEKQINNPEGSLVKIKPRATNQFHQLMGSWSMHVNS
;
A
#
# COMPACT_ATOMS: atom_id res chain seq x y z
N MET A 1 8.31 8.94 -19.70
CA MET A 1 9.25 7.97 -19.09
C MET A 1 8.56 7.33 -17.89
N LYS A 2 8.70 6.01 -17.69
CA LYS A 2 8.20 5.30 -16.50
C LYS A 2 9.05 5.68 -15.28
N LYS A 3 8.44 6.08 -14.16
CA LYS A 3 9.13 6.66 -12.98
C LYS A 3 8.69 6.10 -11.62
N VAL A 4 7.68 5.24 -11.58
CA VAL A 4 7.16 4.69 -10.32
C VAL A 4 7.84 3.36 -10.00
N VAL A 5 8.42 3.26 -8.80
CA VAL A 5 8.97 2.03 -8.25
C VAL A 5 8.08 1.60 -7.08
N TRP A 6 7.38 0.48 -7.24
CA TRP A 6 6.52 -0.05 -6.18
C TRP A 6 7.33 -0.81 -5.14
N LEU A 7 7.10 -0.52 -3.87
CA LEU A 7 7.58 -1.30 -2.74
C LEU A 7 6.40 -2.12 -2.21
N ALA A 8 6.15 -3.25 -2.86
CA ALA A 8 5.05 -4.16 -2.57
C ALA A 8 5.47 -5.14 -1.47
N SER A 9 4.55 -5.42 -0.53
CA SER A 9 4.80 -6.37 0.55
C SER A 9 3.49 -6.69 1.26
N TYR A 10 3.30 -7.95 1.66
CA TYR A 10 2.30 -8.24 2.70
C TYR A 10 2.66 -7.45 3.97
N PRO A 11 1.69 -7.03 4.81
CA PRO A 11 2.00 -6.32 6.03
C PRO A 11 3.04 -7.04 6.87
N LYS A 12 3.96 -6.27 7.45
CA LYS A 12 5.03 -6.75 8.35
C LYS A 12 6.16 -7.56 7.69
N SER A 13 6.23 -7.60 6.37
CA SER A 13 7.36 -8.21 5.64
C SER A 13 8.62 -7.33 5.55
N GLY A 14 8.67 -6.16 6.20
CA GLY A 14 9.90 -5.35 6.28
C GLY A 14 9.92 -4.07 5.43
N ASN A 15 8.77 -3.58 4.98
CA ASN A 15 8.67 -2.37 4.17
C ASN A 15 9.33 -1.13 4.82
N THR A 16 9.16 -0.95 6.14
CA THR A 16 9.82 0.14 6.88
C THR A 16 11.34 0.04 6.80
N TRP A 17 11.91 -1.15 7.02
CA TRP A 17 13.35 -1.37 6.95
C TRP A 17 13.90 -1.06 5.55
N MET A 18 13.23 -1.54 4.49
CA MET A 18 13.63 -1.26 3.11
C MET A 18 13.54 0.23 2.76
N ARG A 19 12.45 0.91 3.18
CA ARG A 19 12.30 2.36 2.98
C ARG A 19 13.37 3.16 3.71
N THR A 20 13.73 2.74 4.92
CA THR A 20 14.84 3.30 5.70
C THR A 20 16.18 3.11 5.00
N PHE A 21 16.47 1.91 4.52
CA PHE A 21 17.67 1.61 3.76
C PHE A 21 17.78 2.48 2.50
N LEU A 22 16.71 2.53 1.68
CA LEU A 22 16.66 3.35 0.47
C LEU A 22 16.87 4.83 0.76
N TRP A 23 16.24 5.35 1.81
CA TRP A 23 16.42 6.74 2.21
C TRP A 23 17.87 7.02 2.59
N ALA A 24 18.51 6.16 3.40
CA ALA A 24 19.89 6.33 3.82
C ALA A 24 20.87 6.23 2.64
N PHE A 25 20.62 5.27 1.74
CA PHE A 25 21.39 5.08 0.51
C PHE A 25 21.34 6.33 -0.39
N GLN A 26 20.18 7.00 -0.46
CA GLN A 26 20.00 8.20 -1.29
C GLN A 26 20.52 9.49 -0.64
N ASN A 27 20.44 9.64 0.69
CA ASN A 27 20.64 10.94 1.35
C ASN A 27 22.00 11.12 2.05
N LYS A 28 22.92 10.13 1.97
CA LYS A 28 24.32 10.18 2.46
C LYS A 28 24.49 11.02 3.75
N GLY A 29 23.76 10.67 4.81
CA GLY A 29 23.73 11.41 6.07
C GLY A 29 23.11 10.63 7.23
N PRO A 30 23.08 11.19 8.45
CA PRO A 30 22.56 10.51 9.64
C PRO A 30 21.07 10.18 9.47
N LEU A 31 20.70 8.93 9.79
CA LEU A 31 19.34 8.46 9.65
C LEU A 31 18.42 9.12 10.67
N ASN A 32 17.39 9.82 10.20
CA ASN A 32 16.29 10.29 11.02
C ASN A 32 14.97 9.68 10.53
N LEU A 33 14.51 8.64 11.23
CA LEU A 33 13.29 7.91 10.89
C LEU A 33 12.05 8.82 10.81
N ASN A 34 11.95 9.81 11.70
CA ASN A 34 10.82 10.74 11.77
C ASN A 34 10.82 11.76 10.62
N ARG A 35 11.96 11.95 9.94
CA ARG A 35 12.09 12.85 8.78
C ARG A 35 12.13 12.11 7.45
N MET A 36 11.89 10.80 7.44
CA MET A 36 11.87 10.01 6.21
C MET A 36 10.65 10.36 5.35
N ASN A 37 10.82 11.27 4.41
CA ASN A 37 9.85 11.46 3.32
C ASN A 37 10.10 10.39 2.24
N THR A 38 9.59 9.20 2.49
CA THR A 38 9.79 8.05 1.63
C THR A 38 8.56 7.88 0.73
N GLY A 39 8.59 8.61 -0.39
CA GLY A 39 7.91 8.41 -1.68
C GLY A 39 6.39 8.17 -1.73
N GLY A 40 5.69 8.20 -0.61
CA GLY A 40 4.23 8.08 -0.51
C GLY A 40 3.74 6.66 -0.20
N ILE A 41 2.49 6.58 0.23
CA ILE A 41 1.76 5.35 0.50
C ILE A 41 0.57 5.35 -0.45
N PHE A 42 0.36 4.26 -1.18
CA PHE A 42 -0.72 4.14 -2.17
C PHE A 42 -2.10 4.40 -1.57
N SER A 43 -2.35 3.88 -0.36
CA SER A 43 -3.61 4.06 0.36
C SER A 43 -3.84 5.44 0.95
N SER A 44 -2.93 6.40 0.78
CA SER A 44 -3.01 7.72 1.43
C SER A 44 -4.22 8.53 0.97
N LYS A 45 -5.07 8.93 1.92
CA LYS A 45 -6.25 9.78 1.68
C LYS A 45 -5.89 11.08 0.96
N SER A 46 -4.81 11.71 1.41
CA SER A 46 -4.33 12.98 0.89
C SER A 46 -3.94 12.97 -0.60
N VAL A 47 -3.63 11.81 -1.18
CA VAL A 47 -3.29 11.75 -2.61
C VAL A 47 -4.53 12.03 -3.46
N ILE A 48 -5.68 11.44 -3.10
CA ILE A 48 -6.94 11.69 -3.81
C ILE A 48 -7.38 13.13 -3.60
N GLU A 49 -7.49 13.56 -2.34
CA GLU A 49 -8.06 14.86 -2.00
C GLU A 49 -7.26 16.02 -2.60
N ASN A 50 -5.92 15.96 -2.54
CA ASN A 50 -5.07 17.03 -3.07
C ASN A 50 -4.97 17.03 -4.60
N SER A 51 -5.17 15.90 -5.27
CA SER A 51 -5.02 15.82 -6.74
C SER A 51 -6.32 16.05 -7.48
N LEU A 52 -7.45 15.70 -6.88
CA LEU A 52 -8.78 15.82 -7.49
C LEU A 52 -9.62 16.95 -6.89
N ASP A 53 -9.09 17.68 -5.91
CA ASP A 53 -9.77 18.79 -5.21
C ASP A 53 -11.17 18.40 -4.71
N LEU A 54 -11.24 17.26 -4.01
CA LEU A 54 -12.48 16.69 -3.49
C LEU A 54 -12.35 16.28 -2.03
N ASN A 55 -13.48 16.17 -1.35
CA ASN A 55 -13.56 15.56 -0.03
C ASN A 55 -13.97 14.09 -0.15
N SER A 56 -13.05 13.19 0.21
CA SER A 56 -13.25 11.76 0.03
C SER A 56 -14.22 11.13 1.06
N ASP A 57 -14.63 11.88 2.09
CA ASP A 57 -15.64 11.42 3.06
C ASP A 57 -17.06 11.35 2.48
N PHE A 58 -17.29 11.91 1.28
CA PHE A 58 -18.56 11.81 0.57
C PHE A 58 -18.57 10.73 -0.50
N LEU A 59 -17.49 9.94 -0.62
CA LEU A 59 -17.36 8.91 -1.63
C LEU A 59 -17.76 7.54 -1.11
N TYR A 60 -18.43 6.77 -1.97
CA TYR A 60 -18.61 5.35 -1.78
C TYR A 60 -17.31 4.58 -2.05
N GLN A 61 -17.19 3.37 -1.50
CA GLN A 61 -15.98 2.54 -1.63
C GLN A 61 -15.59 2.29 -3.10
N HIS A 62 -16.55 2.07 -4.00
CA HIS A 62 -16.26 1.85 -5.42
C HIS A 62 -15.72 3.12 -6.11
N GLU A 63 -16.20 4.31 -5.71
CA GLU A 63 -15.68 5.59 -6.20
C GLU A 63 -14.28 5.84 -5.66
N ILE A 64 -14.01 5.47 -4.40
CA ILE A 64 -12.66 5.54 -3.82
C ILE A 64 -11.68 4.70 -4.65
N GLU A 65 -12.02 3.46 -5.00
CA GLU A 65 -11.15 2.61 -5.82
C GLU A 65 -10.84 3.24 -7.20
N GLU A 66 -11.85 3.81 -7.85
CA GLU A 66 -11.70 4.46 -9.16
C GLU A 66 -10.89 5.77 -9.07
N PHE A 67 -11.20 6.62 -8.11
CA PHE A 67 -10.52 7.89 -7.90
C PHE A 67 -9.11 7.71 -7.36
N GLN A 68 -8.84 6.66 -6.60
CA GLN A 68 -7.48 6.33 -6.18
C GLN A 68 -6.60 6.03 -7.39
N THR A 69 -7.12 5.25 -8.34
CA THR A 69 -6.39 4.95 -9.58
C THR A 69 -6.16 6.22 -10.40
N THR A 70 -7.20 7.03 -10.59
CA THR A 70 -7.16 8.29 -11.35
C THR A 70 -6.18 9.30 -10.75
N ALA A 71 -6.26 9.51 -9.43
CA ALA A 71 -5.37 10.41 -8.68
C ALA A 71 -3.91 10.00 -8.83
N HIS A 72 -3.61 8.71 -8.70
CA HIS A 72 -2.24 8.23 -8.83
C HIS A 72 -1.73 8.30 -10.28
N ASP A 73 -2.54 7.99 -11.28
CA ASP A 73 -2.17 8.18 -12.68
C ASP A 73 -1.77 9.64 -12.94
N TYR A 74 -2.58 10.60 -12.49
CA TYR A 74 -2.27 12.04 -12.59
C TYR A 74 -0.96 12.40 -11.88
N VAL A 75 -0.79 11.98 -10.62
CA VAL A 75 0.42 12.26 -9.84
C VAL A 75 1.66 11.64 -10.51
N PHE A 76 1.54 10.42 -11.05
CA PHE A 76 2.64 9.67 -11.62
C PHE A 76 3.09 10.19 -12.98
N GLU A 77 2.15 10.63 -13.83
CA GLU A 77 2.44 11.28 -15.11
C GLU A 77 3.22 12.60 -14.90
N ASN A 78 2.97 13.31 -13.80
CA ASN A 78 3.62 14.57 -13.46
C ASN A 78 4.93 14.42 -12.65
N LEU A 79 5.43 13.21 -12.42
CA LEU A 79 6.69 13.01 -11.71
C LEU A 79 7.88 13.53 -12.51
N THR A 80 8.74 14.35 -11.89
CA THR A 80 10.01 14.78 -12.49
C THR A 80 11.13 13.76 -12.24
N LYS A 81 11.12 13.10 -11.09
CA LYS A 81 12.11 12.09 -10.65
C LYS A 81 11.45 10.75 -10.27
N PRO A 82 12.20 9.63 -10.26
CA PRO A 82 11.69 8.36 -9.77
C PRO A 82 11.15 8.46 -8.34
N ARG A 83 10.05 7.74 -8.06
CA ARG A 83 9.38 7.74 -6.76
C ARG A 83 9.11 6.32 -6.28
N PHE A 84 9.47 6.05 -5.03
CA PHE A 84 9.20 4.77 -4.37
C PHE A 84 7.84 4.81 -3.67
N VAL A 85 6.86 4.05 -4.16
CA VAL A 85 5.50 4.06 -3.59
C VAL A 85 5.27 2.76 -2.82
N LYS A 86 4.96 2.89 -1.54
CA LYS A 86 4.60 1.75 -0.69
C LYS A 86 3.18 1.26 -1.02
N ILE A 87 3.02 -0.05 -1.15
CA ILE A 87 1.70 -0.69 -1.31
C ILE A 87 1.63 -2.01 -0.52
N HIS A 88 0.47 -2.28 0.07
CA HIS A 88 0.13 -3.55 0.74
C HIS A 88 -0.99 -4.31 0.06
N ASP A 89 -1.68 -3.70 -0.88
CA ASP A 89 -2.75 -4.33 -1.63
C ASP A 89 -2.21 -5.45 -2.53
N ALA A 90 -2.99 -6.53 -2.65
CA ALA A 90 -2.72 -7.56 -3.64
C ALA A 90 -2.99 -7.01 -5.04
N TYR A 91 -2.24 -7.48 -6.04
CA TYR A 91 -2.57 -7.15 -7.43
C TYR A 91 -3.80 -7.93 -7.88
N ILE A 92 -4.98 -7.32 -7.74
CA ILE A 92 -6.28 -7.87 -8.10
C ILE A 92 -7.08 -6.89 -8.96
N PHE A 93 -8.16 -7.38 -9.54
CA PHE A 93 -9.12 -6.57 -10.29
C PHE A 93 -10.26 -6.15 -9.36
N SER A 94 -10.62 -4.86 -9.43
CA SER A 94 -11.79 -4.33 -8.73
C SER A 94 -13.04 -5.08 -9.20
N ARG A 95 -13.84 -5.53 -8.25
CA ARG A 95 -15.14 -6.17 -8.53
C ARG A 95 -16.17 -5.19 -9.11
N TRP A 96 -15.93 -3.89 -8.98
CA TRP A 96 -16.85 -2.83 -9.43
C TRP A 96 -16.52 -2.36 -10.84
N THR A 97 -15.23 -2.11 -11.11
CA THR A 97 -14.80 -1.51 -12.38
C THR A 97 -14.22 -2.53 -13.36
N SER A 98 -13.95 -3.77 -12.92
CA SER A 98 -13.21 -4.79 -13.69
C SER A 98 -11.84 -4.31 -14.19
N LYS A 99 -11.27 -3.28 -13.55
CA LYS A 99 -9.92 -2.76 -13.81
C LYS A 99 -8.98 -3.18 -12.67
N PRO A 100 -7.67 -3.25 -12.89
CA PRO A 100 -6.71 -3.45 -11.80
C PRO A 100 -6.83 -2.35 -10.74
N ILE A 101 -6.72 -2.70 -9.46
CA ILE A 101 -6.76 -1.72 -8.36
C ILE A 101 -5.50 -0.85 -8.31
N VAL A 102 -4.40 -1.30 -8.93
CA VAL A 102 -3.15 -0.57 -9.04
C VAL A 102 -3.10 0.11 -10.41
N PRO A 103 -2.75 1.42 -10.48
CA PRO A 103 -2.63 2.12 -11.74
C PRO A 103 -1.65 1.43 -12.69
N LEU A 104 -1.97 1.40 -13.98
CA LEU A 104 -1.14 0.72 -15.00
C LEU A 104 -0.11 1.64 -15.67
N LYS A 105 -0.28 2.96 -15.54
CA LYS A 105 0.60 3.94 -16.19
C LYS A 105 1.82 4.27 -15.34
N SER A 106 2.87 4.75 -16.00
CA SER A 106 4.09 5.28 -15.36
C SER A 106 4.88 4.31 -14.46
N ASN A 107 4.46 3.04 -14.39
CA ASN A 107 5.12 1.95 -13.67
C ASN A 107 6.46 1.58 -14.28
N HIS A 108 7.54 1.73 -13.52
CA HIS A 108 8.90 1.38 -13.93
C HIS A 108 9.33 0.00 -13.42
N LEU A 109 9.16 -0.25 -12.12
CA LEU A 109 9.65 -1.46 -11.45
C LEU A 109 8.76 -1.80 -10.26
N VAL A 110 8.68 -3.08 -9.92
CA VAL A 110 8.14 -3.57 -8.65
C VAL A 110 9.25 -4.28 -7.88
N ILE A 111 9.47 -3.85 -6.63
CA ILE A 111 10.31 -4.55 -5.66
C ILE A 111 9.35 -5.16 -4.65
N TYR A 112 9.25 -6.49 -4.68
CA TYR A 112 8.39 -7.24 -3.78
C TYR A 112 9.21 -7.78 -2.59
N ILE A 113 8.78 -7.46 -1.37
CA ILE A 113 9.47 -7.86 -0.14
C ILE A 113 8.70 -9.02 0.48
N VAL A 114 9.30 -10.22 0.43
CA VAL A 114 8.77 -11.44 1.02
C VAL A 114 9.45 -11.72 2.36
N ARG A 115 8.69 -12.23 3.32
CA ARG A 115 9.17 -12.71 4.62
C ARG A 115 8.44 -14.02 4.95
N ASN A 116 9.09 -14.96 5.63
CA ASN A 116 8.45 -16.21 6.03
C ASN A 116 7.13 -15.92 6.78
N PRO A 117 5.98 -16.51 6.39
CA PRO A 117 4.69 -16.26 7.04
C PRO A 117 4.69 -16.63 8.54
N LEU A 118 5.56 -17.56 8.97
CA LEU A 118 5.76 -17.90 10.38
C LEU A 118 6.36 -16.73 11.19
N ASP A 119 7.11 -15.83 10.54
CA ASP A 119 7.65 -14.61 11.16
C ASP A 119 6.73 -13.39 10.98
N VAL A 120 5.97 -13.37 9.89
CA VAL A 120 4.98 -12.32 9.61
C VAL A 120 3.87 -12.34 10.66
N THR A 121 3.35 -13.53 10.97
CA THR A 121 2.22 -13.75 11.89
C THR A 121 2.44 -13.09 13.27
N PRO A 122 3.48 -13.42 14.04
CA PRO A 122 3.71 -12.81 15.35
C PRO A 122 4.02 -11.31 15.25
N SER A 123 4.71 -10.87 14.18
CA SER A 123 4.96 -9.44 13.97
C SER A 123 3.69 -8.64 13.72
N PHE A 124 2.72 -9.25 13.03
CA PHE A 124 1.42 -8.64 12.74
C PHE A 124 0.50 -8.69 13.96
N ALA A 125 0.50 -9.80 14.70
CA ALA A 125 -0.24 -9.92 15.95
C ALA A 125 0.17 -8.83 16.95
N ASN A 126 1.47 -8.66 17.17
CA ASN A 126 2.00 -7.63 18.06
C ASN A 126 1.67 -6.21 17.59
N HIS A 127 1.78 -5.93 16.28
CA HIS A 127 1.44 -4.61 15.74
C HIS A 127 -0.06 -4.29 15.85
N SER A 128 -0.91 -5.30 15.75
CA SER A 128 -2.37 -5.16 15.80
C SER A 128 -2.93 -5.33 17.21
N SER A 129 -2.07 -5.49 18.23
CA SER A 129 -2.45 -5.75 19.62
C SER A 129 -3.44 -6.91 19.76
N THR A 130 -3.17 -8.03 19.07
CA THR A 130 -4.01 -9.24 19.06
C THR A 130 -3.14 -10.50 19.09
N ASP A 131 -3.74 -11.68 19.15
CA ASP A 131 -3.05 -12.96 19.19
C ASP A 131 -2.77 -13.54 17.80
N ASN A 132 -1.88 -14.55 17.74
CA ASN A 132 -1.49 -15.19 16.49
C ASN A 132 -2.64 -15.91 15.80
N ALA A 133 -3.55 -16.56 16.55
CA ALA A 133 -4.66 -17.30 15.97
C ALA A 133 -5.62 -16.36 15.23
N THR A 134 -5.91 -15.20 15.83
CA THR A 134 -6.71 -14.14 15.21
C THR A 134 -6.08 -13.63 13.90
N ILE A 135 -4.76 -13.44 13.85
CA ILE A 135 -4.07 -13.03 12.61
C ILE A 135 -4.10 -14.14 11.56
N ILE A 136 -3.87 -15.39 11.96
CA ILE A 136 -3.91 -16.52 11.04
C ILE A 136 -5.28 -16.61 10.39
N GLU A 137 -6.35 -16.57 11.19
CA GLU A 137 -7.73 -16.67 10.74
C GLU A 137 -8.13 -15.47 9.88
N LYS A 138 -7.92 -14.24 10.36
CA LYS A 138 -8.51 -13.04 9.75
C LYS A 138 -7.66 -12.41 8.65
N GLN A 139 -6.38 -12.76 8.56
CA GLN A 139 -5.44 -12.13 7.63
C GLN A 139 -4.72 -13.18 6.78
N ILE A 140 -3.93 -14.07 7.39
CA ILE A 140 -3.04 -14.98 6.64
C ILE A 140 -3.81 -15.97 5.77
N ASN A 141 -4.89 -16.55 6.30
CA ASN A 141 -5.70 -17.54 5.59
C ASN A 141 -7.02 -16.97 5.04
N ASN A 142 -7.24 -15.65 5.11
CA ASN A 142 -8.50 -15.03 4.74
C ASN A 142 -8.43 -14.44 3.31
N PRO A 143 -9.21 -14.95 2.34
CA PRO A 143 -9.30 -14.38 1.00
C PRO A 143 -9.79 -12.92 0.96
N GLU A 144 -10.45 -12.46 2.03
CA GLU A 144 -10.89 -11.07 2.20
C GLU A 144 -10.02 -10.30 3.21
N GLY A 145 -8.82 -10.80 3.50
CA GLY A 145 -7.84 -10.15 4.38
C GLY A 145 -7.58 -8.71 3.92
N SER A 146 -7.69 -7.76 4.84
CA SER A 146 -7.55 -6.35 4.52
C SER A 146 -6.96 -5.53 5.68
N LEU A 147 -6.27 -4.44 5.32
CA LEU A 147 -5.95 -3.37 6.26
C LEU A 147 -6.97 -2.24 6.15
N VAL A 148 -7.16 -1.53 7.25
CA VAL A 148 -8.09 -0.40 7.38
C VAL A 148 -9.53 -0.80 7.09
N LYS A 149 -10.40 -0.82 8.10
CA LYS A 149 -11.81 -1.14 7.89
C LYS A 149 -12.48 -0.09 6.99
N ILE A 150 -13.38 -0.54 6.11
CA ILE A 150 -14.31 0.34 5.41
C ILE A 150 -15.17 1.05 6.46
N LYS A 151 -15.17 2.38 6.44
CA LYS A 151 -15.92 3.23 7.37
C LYS A 151 -16.55 4.38 6.59
N PRO A 152 -17.64 5.00 7.08
CA PRO A 152 -18.24 6.17 6.43
C PRO A 152 -17.28 7.35 6.26
N ARG A 153 -16.24 7.43 7.10
CA ARG A 153 -15.16 8.42 6.98
C ARG A 153 -13.82 7.70 7.04
N ALA A 154 -13.02 7.87 6.00
CA ALA A 154 -11.65 7.39 6.01
C ALA A 154 -10.83 8.24 6.98
N THR A 155 -9.87 7.61 7.67
CA THR A 155 -8.94 8.35 8.54
C THR A 155 -7.89 9.03 7.66
N ASN A 156 -6.66 8.50 7.63
CA ASN A 156 -5.59 8.98 6.76
C ASN A 156 -5.28 8.01 5.61
N GLN A 157 -5.86 6.81 5.65
CA GLN A 157 -5.68 5.78 4.63
C GLN A 157 -7.02 5.15 4.26
N PHE A 158 -7.14 4.73 3.00
CA PHE A 158 -8.25 3.93 2.51
C PHE A 158 -8.08 2.45 2.84
N HIS A 159 -9.18 1.70 2.67
CA HIS A 159 -9.20 0.24 2.74
C HIS A 159 -8.17 -0.35 1.78
N GLN A 160 -7.44 -1.36 2.24
CA GLN A 160 -6.41 -2.02 1.45
C GLN A 160 -6.71 -3.51 1.38
N LEU A 161 -7.06 -4.01 0.20
CA LEU A 161 -7.44 -5.41 0.00
C LEU A 161 -6.20 -6.24 -0.33
N MET A 162 -5.86 -7.17 0.56
CA MET A 162 -4.64 -7.97 0.49
C MET A 162 -4.93 -9.42 0.11
N GLY A 163 -6.11 -9.92 0.50
CA GLY A 163 -6.40 -11.36 0.47
C GLY A 163 -5.50 -12.16 1.41
N SER A 164 -5.50 -13.48 1.20
CA SER A 164 -4.68 -14.40 1.98
C SER A 164 -3.21 -14.29 1.58
N TRP A 165 -2.30 -14.81 2.41
CA TRP A 165 -0.88 -14.88 2.09
C TRP A 165 -0.62 -15.51 0.72
N SER A 166 -1.24 -16.68 0.46
CA SER A 166 -1.07 -17.43 -0.80
C SER A 166 -1.73 -16.76 -2.00
N MET A 167 -2.69 -15.85 -1.79
CA MET A 167 -3.23 -15.00 -2.86
C MET A 167 -2.33 -13.80 -3.14
N HIS A 168 -1.64 -13.30 -2.11
CA HIS A 168 -0.84 -12.09 -2.18
C HIS A 168 0.57 -12.33 -2.74
N VAL A 169 1.15 -13.52 -2.49
CA VAL A 169 2.43 -13.97 -3.06
C VAL A 169 2.37 -15.45 -3.45
N ASN A 170 2.88 -15.79 -4.64
CA ASN A 170 3.19 -17.16 -5.04
C ASN A 170 4.71 -17.34 -5.00
N SER A 171 5.21 -17.97 -3.94
CA SER A 171 6.63 -18.11 -3.61
C SER A 171 6.98 -19.50 -3.14
#